data_AF-A0A150GJ00-F1
#
_entry.id   AF-A0A150GJ00-F1
#
_cell.length_a   1.000
_cell.length_b   1.000
_cell.length_c   1.000
_cell.angle_alpha   90.00
_cell.angle_beta   90.00
_cell.angle_gamma   90.00
#
_symmetry.space_group_name_H-M   'P 1'
#
loop_
_entity.id
_entity.type
_entity.pdbx_description
1 polymer ?
#
loop_
_entity_poly.entity_id
_entity_poly.type
_entity_poly.pdbx_seq_one_letter_code
_entity_poly.pdbx_strand_id
1 'polypeptide(L)'
;MLTALGKQFEVVFVSSDQTQADFDGYYGEMPWMAIPFTETAHRAGLSRRFSVMGIPTLVILSPEGHVLNTNARAALIKDPEASRFPWEGEEERPAFSLLPIFLMIVLAWIVAQFLFGNKK
;
A
#
# COMPACT_ATOMS: atom_id res chain seq x y z
N MET A 1 -19.00 7.46 -11.63
CA MET A 1 -18.29 8.55 -10.94
C MET A 1 -18.96 8.78 -9.60
N LEU A 2 -18.26 8.43 -8.53
CA LEU A 2 -18.74 8.58 -7.15
C LEU A 2 -18.65 10.05 -6.72
N THR A 3 -19.59 10.47 -5.88
CA THR A 3 -19.54 11.78 -5.22
C THR A 3 -19.83 11.62 -3.74
N ALA A 4 -18.88 12.03 -2.90
CA ALA A 4 -19.03 12.01 -1.45
C ALA A 4 -18.41 13.28 -0.86
N LEU A 5 -19.11 13.93 0.10
CA LEU A 5 -18.66 15.19 0.73
C LEU A 5 -18.27 16.28 -0.29
N GLY A 6 -18.97 16.36 -1.42
CA GLY A 6 -18.68 17.30 -2.51
C GLY A 6 -17.45 16.96 -3.35
N LYS A 7 -16.80 15.81 -3.12
CA LYS A 7 -15.61 15.34 -3.83
C LYS A 7 -16.00 14.32 -4.89
N GLN A 8 -15.50 14.49 -6.12
CA GLN A 8 -15.71 13.56 -7.23
C GLN A 8 -14.50 12.67 -7.39
N PHE A 9 -14.70 11.36 -7.35
CA PHE A 9 -13.66 10.36 -7.57
C PHE A 9 -14.27 9.05 -8.05
N GLU A 10 -13.43 8.09 -8.38
CA GLU A 10 -13.84 6.73 -8.68
C GLU A 10 -12.93 5.77 -7.91
N VAL A 11 -13.46 4.63 -7.51
CA VAL A 11 -12.67 3.57 -6.89
C VAL A 11 -12.65 2.38 -7.85
N VAL A 12 -11.46 1.84 -8.08
CA VAL A 12 -11.29 0.63 -8.89
C VAL A 12 -10.62 -0.42 -8.02
N PHE A 13 -11.38 -1.44 -7.67
CA PHE A 13 -10.90 -2.58 -6.89
C PHE A 13 -9.97 -3.44 -7.74
N VAL A 14 -8.78 -3.69 -7.22
CA VAL A 14 -7.80 -4.60 -7.80
C VAL A 14 -7.64 -5.78 -6.85
N SER A 15 -8.39 -6.85 -7.13
CA SER A 15 -8.41 -8.03 -6.27
C SER A 15 -7.08 -8.76 -6.25
N SER A 16 -6.71 -9.23 -5.05
CA SER A 16 -5.63 -10.19 -4.80
C SER A 16 -6.18 -11.58 -4.41
N ASP A 17 -7.47 -11.82 -4.63
CA ASP A 17 -8.13 -13.10 -4.36
C ASP A 17 -7.54 -14.20 -5.24
N GLN A 18 -7.66 -15.45 -4.77
CA GLN A 18 -7.11 -16.62 -5.45
C GLN A 18 -8.12 -17.29 -6.39
N THR A 19 -9.42 -17.09 -6.17
CA THR A 19 -10.48 -17.69 -6.97
C THR A 19 -11.52 -16.66 -7.41
N GLN A 20 -12.23 -16.96 -8.51
CA GLN A 20 -13.34 -16.14 -9.00
C GLN A 20 -14.47 -16.04 -7.96
N ALA A 21 -14.74 -17.13 -7.23
CA ALA A 21 -15.79 -17.16 -6.21
C ALA A 21 -15.49 -16.24 -5.03
N ASP A 22 -14.23 -16.21 -4.56
CA ASP A 22 -13.79 -15.29 -3.50
C ASP A 22 -13.90 -13.83 -3.97
N PHE A 23 -13.47 -13.56 -5.20
CA PHE A 23 -13.61 -12.25 -5.82
C PHE A 23 -15.08 -11.80 -5.89
N ASP A 24 -15.96 -12.65 -6.42
CA ASP A 24 -17.39 -12.31 -6.60
C ASP A 24 -18.07 -12.06 -5.25
N GLY A 25 -17.76 -12.87 -4.23
CA GLY A 25 -18.27 -12.71 -2.88
C GLY A 25 -17.82 -11.40 -2.23
N TYR A 26 -16.53 -11.08 -2.32
CA TYR A 26 -15.97 -9.89 -1.69
C TYR A 26 -16.32 -8.60 -2.43
N TYR A 27 -16.29 -8.63 -3.77
CA TYR A 27 -16.66 -7.51 -4.62
C TYR A 27 -18.17 -7.21 -4.59
N GLY A 28 -19.02 -8.23 -4.42
CA GLY A 28 -20.47 -8.08 -4.45
C GLY A 28 -21.05 -7.10 -3.41
N GLU A 29 -20.32 -6.84 -2.32
CA GLU A 29 -20.71 -5.87 -1.29
C GLU A 29 -20.25 -4.44 -1.57
N MET A 30 -19.49 -4.24 -2.66
CA MET A 30 -18.79 -2.99 -2.92
C MET A 30 -19.47 -2.15 -4.02
N PRO A 31 -19.74 -0.86 -3.80
CA PRO A 31 -20.45 -0.01 -4.75
C PRO A 31 -19.56 0.56 -5.87
N TRP A 32 -18.32 0.11 -5.98
CA TRP A 32 -17.30 0.65 -6.88
C TRP A 32 -16.96 -0.31 -8.02
N MET A 33 -16.14 0.14 -8.97
CA MET A 33 -15.69 -0.68 -10.10
C MET A 33 -14.62 -1.69 -9.68
N ALA A 34 -14.37 -2.71 -10.50
CA ALA A 34 -13.23 -3.62 -10.34
C ALA A 34 -12.54 -3.92 -11.67
N ILE A 35 -11.25 -4.24 -11.59
CA ILE A 35 -10.57 -4.94 -12.69
C ILE A 35 -11.09 -6.37 -12.71
N PRO A 36 -11.57 -6.89 -13.88
CA PRO A 36 -12.07 -8.25 -13.95
C PRO A 36 -11.04 -9.25 -13.43
N PHE A 37 -11.51 -10.24 -12.66
CA PHE A 37 -10.62 -11.24 -12.06
C PHE A 37 -9.77 -11.99 -13.12
N THR A 38 -10.33 -12.22 -14.30
CA THR A 38 -9.64 -12.86 -15.44
C THR A 38 -8.41 -12.07 -15.93
N GLU A 39 -8.38 -10.75 -15.72
CA GLU A 39 -7.29 -9.86 -16.17
C GLU A 39 -6.06 -9.91 -15.24
N THR A 40 -5.55 -11.11 -15.01
CA THR A 40 -4.47 -11.41 -14.06
C THR A 40 -3.20 -10.61 -14.35
N ALA A 41 -2.85 -10.43 -15.63
CA ALA A 41 -1.67 -9.67 -16.03
C ALA A 41 -1.78 -8.19 -15.64
N HIS A 42 -2.95 -7.58 -15.81
CA HIS A 42 -3.21 -6.19 -15.42
C HIS A 42 -3.21 -6.04 -13.90
N ARG A 43 -3.90 -6.93 -13.16
CA ARG A 43 -3.91 -6.91 -11.69
C ARG A 43 -2.50 -7.02 -11.10
N ALA A 44 -1.71 -7.98 -11.60
CA ALA A 44 -0.32 -8.15 -11.18
C ALA A 44 0.59 -7.00 -11.63
N GLY A 45 0.33 -6.43 -12.82
CA GLY A 45 1.03 -5.26 -13.34
C GLY A 45 0.84 -4.02 -12.47
N LEU A 46 -0.39 -3.74 -12.03
CA LEU A 46 -0.70 -2.64 -11.13
C LEU A 46 -0.05 -2.83 -9.75
N SER A 47 -0.12 -4.05 -9.21
CA SER A 47 0.53 -4.38 -7.92
C SER A 47 2.04 -4.12 -7.97
N ARG A 48 2.71 -4.51 -9.06
CA ARG A 48 4.13 -4.20 -9.26
C ARG A 48 4.40 -2.71 -9.49
N ARG A 49 3.59 -2.04 -10.33
CA ARG A 49 3.75 -0.63 -10.69
C ARG A 49 3.70 0.30 -9.49
N PHE A 50 2.88 -0.05 -8.49
CA PHE A 50 2.72 0.71 -7.26
C PHE A 50 3.43 0.07 -6.06
N SER A 51 4.28 -0.94 -6.30
CA SER A 51 5.07 -1.61 -5.28
C SER A 51 4.24 -2.04 -4.06
N VAL A 52 3.08 -2.65 -4.30
CA VAL A 52 2.18 -3.14 -3.26
C VAL A 52 2.84 -4.30 -2.53
N MET A 53 3.19 -4.09 -1.26
CA MET A 53 3.88 -5.08 -0.41
C MET A 53 2.94 -5.84 0.55
N GLY A 54 1.70 -5.38 0.70
CA GLY A 54 0.70 -5.97 1.58
C GLY A 54 -0.68 -5.39 1.33
N ILE A 55 -1.73 -6.02 1.85
CA ILE A 55 -3.11 -5.57 1.72
C ILE A 55 -3.71 -5.26 3.11
N PRO A 56 -4.65 -4.29 3.22
CA PRO A 56 -5.16 -3.42 2.15
C PRO A 56 -4.23 -2.23 1.83
N THR A 57 -4.06 -1.93 0.53
CA THR A 57 -3.37 -0.73 0.01
C THR A 57 -4.32 0.11 -0.83
N LEU A 58 -4.24 1.43 -0.70
CA LEU A 58 -5.00 2.39 -1.49
C LEU A 58 -4.04 3.42 -2.09
N VAL A 59 -4.08 3.54 -3.42
CA VAL A 59 -3.29 4.50 -4.19
C VAL A 59 -4.25 5.50 -4.84
N ILE A 60 -3.97 6.79 -4.72
CA ILE A 60 -4.72 7.86 -5.38
C ILE A 60 -3.95 8.32 -6.61
N LEU A 61 -4.67 8.40 -7.72
CA LEU A 61 -4.17 8.89 -8.99
C LEU A 61 -4.91 10.18 -9.38
N SER A 62 -4.25 11.05 -10.13
CA SER A 62 -4.89 12.15 -10.84
C SER A 62 -5.70 11.63 -12.03
N PRO A 63 -6.62 12.43 -12.62
CA PRO A 63 -7.34 12.06 -13.84
C PRO A 63 -6.42 11.69 -15.02
N GLU A 64 -5.21 12.24 -15.06
CA GLU A 64 -4.18 12.00 -16.06
C GLU A 64 -3.33 10.74 -15.75
N GLY A 65 -3.57 10.09 -14.60
CA GLY A 65 -2.88 8.88 -14.17
C GLY A 65 -1.58 9.12 -13.37
N HIS A 66 -1.33 10.35 -12.92
CA HIS A 66 -0.18 10.65 -12.05
C HIS A 66 -0.46 10.16 -10.63
N VAL A 67 0.55 9.65 -9.94
CA VAL A 67 0.41 9.21 -8.55
C VAL A 67 0.39 10.42 -7.63
N LEU A 68 -0.72 10.62 -6.90
CA LEU A 68 -0.87 11.69 -5.91
C LEU A 68 -0.50 11.19 -4.51
N ASN A 69 -0.90 9.96 -4.17
CA ASN A 69 -0.59 9.35 -2.87
C ASN A 69 -0.57 7.82 -2.96
N THR A 70 0.51 7.17 -2.53
CA THR A 70 0.65 5.69 -2.49
C THR A 70 0.23 5.05 -1.17
N ASN A 71 -0.01 5.83 -0.12
CA ASN A 71 -0.39 5.39 1.21
C ASN A 71 -1.71 6.04 1.71
N ALA A 72 -2.66 6.23 0.79
CA ALA A 72 -3.93 6.89 1.09
C ALA A 72 -4.77 6.12 2.13
N ARG A 73 -4.54 4.81 2.30
CA ARG A 73 -5.20 4.00 3.34
C ARG A 73 -4.88 4.50 4.75
N ALA A 74 -3.63 4.90 5.01
CA ALA A 74 -3.23 5.46 6.29
C ALA A 74 -3.75 6.89 6.47
N ALA A 75 -3.71 7.70 5.40
CA ALA A 75 -4.23 9.07 5.41
C ALA A 75 -5.74 9.12 5.69
N LEU A 76 -6.51 8.22 5.07
CA LEU A 76 -7.96 8.08 5.29
C LEU A 76 -8.29 7.79 6.76
N ILE A 77 -7.51 6.93 7.43
CA ILE A 77 -7.72 6.61 8.85
C ILE A 77 -7.43 7.82 9.74
N LYS A 78 -6.46 8.66 9.36
CA LYS A 78 -6.09 9.88 10.10
C LYS A 78 -7.07 11.03 9.86
N ASP A 79 -7.73 11.06 8.70
CA ASP A 79 -8.64 12.12 8.26
C ASP A 79 -9.94 11.54 7.67
N PRO A 80 -10.84 11.00 8.53
CA PRO A 80 -12.07 10.34 8.09
C PRO A 80 -13.06 11.28 7.38
N GLU A 81 -13.01 12.57 7.70
CA GLU A 81 -13.82 13.61 7.04
C GLU A 81 -13.24 14.03 5.66
N ALA A 82 -12.10 13.44 5.29
CA ALA A 82 -11.40 13.73 4.05
C ALA A 82 -11.13 15.24 3.86
N SER A 83 -10.81 15.95 4.94
CA SER A 83 -10.56 17.40 4.92
C SER A 83 -9.38 17.79 4.04
N ARG A 84 -8.40 16.88 3.90
CA ARG A 84 -7.16 17.08 3.14
C ARG A 84 -7.04 16.19 1.91
N PHE A 85 -8.11 15.49 1.54
CA PHE A 85 -8.16 14.70 0.30
C PHE A 85 -7.72 15.57 -0.90
N PRO A 86 -6.85 15.09 -1.81
CA PRO A 86 -6.39 13.70 -2.02
C PRO A 86 -5.16 13.28 -1.19
N TRP A 87 -4.80 14.04 -0.14
CA TRP A 87 -3.65 13.77 0.73
C TRP A 87 -2.33 13.70 -0.06
N GLU A 88 -2.16 14.56 -1.06
CA GLU A 88 -0.98 14.56 -1.92
C GLU A 88 0.32 14.75 -1.10
N GLY A 89 1.33 13.93 -1.39
CA GLY A 89 2.63 14.00 -0.72
C GLY A 89 2.68 13.46 0.71
N GLU A 90 1.60 12.85 1.23
CA GLU A 90 1.64 12.12 2.49
C GLU A 90 2.30 10.74 2.33
N GLU A 91 3.63 10.72 2.21
CA GLU A 91 4.40 9.50 2.38
C GLU A 91 4.54 9.19 3.87
N GLU A 92 4.13 7.99 4.31
CA GLU A 92 4.62 7.53 5.60
C GLU A 92 6.10 7.27 5.47
N ARG A 93 6.91 8.10 6.13
CA ARG A 93 8.29 7.75 6.43
C ARG A 93 8.23 6.38 7.11
N PRO A 94 8.92 5.35 6.61
CA PRO A 94 8.90 4.06 7.27
C PRO A 94 9.33 4.28 8.73
N ALA A 95 8.52 3.79 9.67
CA ALA A 95 8.80 3.92 11.10
C ALA A 95 10.16 3.34 11.51
N PHE A 96 10.75 2.53 10.63
CA PHE A 96 12.14 2.09 10.70
C PHE A 96 12.86 2.45 9.40
N SER A 97 13.82 3.38 9.47
CA SER A 97 14.86 3.42 8.45
C SER A 97 15.69 2.14 8.58
N LEU A 98 15.91 1.44 7.46
CA LEU A 98 16.71 0.19 7.46
C LEU A 98 18.17 0.42 7.88
N LEU A 99 18.64 1.68 7.78
CA LEU A 99 19.98 2.10 8.19
C LEU A 99 20.28 1.80 9.68
N PRO A 100 19.46 2.19 10.66
CA PRO A 100 19.67 1.85 12.06
C PRO A 100 19.56 0.36 12.37
N ILE A 101 18.63 -0.40 11.74
CA ILE A 101 18.55 -1.86 11.97
C ILE A 101 19.81 -2.54 11.43
N PHE A 102 20.25 -2.18 10.23
CA PHE A 102 21.49 -2.69 9.64
C PHE A 102 22.71 -2.34 10.50
N LEU A 103 22.78 -1.11 11.01
CA LEU A 103 23.83 -0.67 11.93
C LEU A 103 23.80 -1.44 13.25
N MET A 104 22.61 -1.72 13.79
CA MET A 104 22.45 -2.53 15.01
C MET A 104 22.87 -3.98 14.82
N ILE A 105 22.56 -4.59 13.67
CA ILE A 105 22.99 -5.96 13.34
C ILE A 105 24.51 -6.01 13.19
N VAL A 106 25.11 -5.04 12.50
CA VAL A 106 26.57 -4.93 12.35
C VAL A 106 27.24 -4.67 13.70
N LEU A 107 26.69 -3.77 14.53
CA LEU A 107 27.20 -3.49 15.87
C LEU A 107 27.09 -4.72 16.77
N ALA A 108 25.96 -5.44 16.75
CA ALA A 108 25.77 -6.67 17.50
C ALA A 108 26.74 -7.77 17.04
N TRP A 109 27.02 -7.87 15.74
CA TRP A 109 28.01 -8.80 15.19
C TRP A 109 29.44 -8.44 15.63
N ILE A 110 29.83 -7.16 15.58
CA ILE A 110 31.14 -6.67 16.06
C ILE A 110 31.29 -6.90 17.56
N VAL A 111 30.25 -6.59 18.35
CA VAL A 111 30.23 -6.81 19.80
C VAL A 111 30.31 -8.31 20.11
N ALA A 112 29.59 -9.16 19.38
CA ALA A 112 29.68 -10.62 19.54
C ALA A 112 31.06 -11.16 19.18
N GLN A 113 31.71 -10.64 18.13
CA GLN A 113 33.10 -10.96 17.78
C GLN A 113 34.07 -10.56 18.90
N PHE A 114 33.89 -9.39 19.53
CA PHE A 114 34.75 -8.97 20.64
C PHE A 114 34.49 -9.72 21.94
N LEU A 115 33.22 -10.03 22.26
CA LEU A 115 32.84 -10.70 23.51
C LEU A 115 33.04 -12.22 23.46
N PHE A 116 32.83 -12.83 22.30
CA PHE A 116 32.81 -14.29 22.15
C PHE A 116 33.80 -14.82 21.12
N GLY A 117 34.35 -13.97 20.25
CA GLY A 117 35.26 -14.36 19.16
C GLY A 117 36.72 -14.56 19.58
N ASN A 118 37.01 -14.74 20.87
CA ASN A 118 38.34 -15.13 21.31
C ASN A 118 38.28 -16.24 22.37
N LYS A 119 37.80 -17.41 21.96
CA LYS A 119 38.13 -18.68 22.60
C LYS A 119 38.69 -19.60 21.52
N LYS A 120 39.97 -19.96 21.68
CA LYS A 120 40.63 -21.01 20.89
C LYS A 120 39.91 -22.34 21.06
#